data_AF-A0AAW2JDA9-F1
#
_entry.id   AF-A0AAW2JDA9-F1
#
_cell.length_a   1.000
_cell.length_b   1.000
_cell.length_c   1.000
_cell.angle_alpha   90.00
_cell.angle_beta   90.00
_cell.angle_gamma   90.00
#
_symmetry.space_group_name_H-M   'P 1'
#
loop_
_entity.id
_entity.type
_entity.pdbx_description
1 polymer ?
#
loop_
_entity_poly.entity_id
_entity_poly.type
_entity_poly.pdbx_seq_one_letter_code
_entity_poly.pdbx_strand_id
1 'polypeptide(L)'
;MNATAVVRTTPAVQLPLLRSQATGNRCAAAAFAENFAIECRNLSYSVKTRQGRILPILNDCSLSIPAGQFWMLLGPNGCGKSTFLKILGGLLNPTGGYLHVKKPRSFVFQNPDHQVVMPTVEADVAFGLGKFNITNDEITSRVAKALDAVGMYEYLQRPVQTLSGGQKQRVAIAGALAEACKVLLLDELTSFLDENDQVGVIRAVKSCLASSKGTTALWVTHRLEELEYADGAIYMEDGRVVLQADASTILNFVEAQQSSYIEQINS
;
A
#
# COMPACT_ATOMS: atom_id res chain seq x y z
N MET A 1 73.19 -21.33 -16.42
CA MET A 1 72.68 -21.09 -15.06
C MET A 1 71.19 -20.90 -15.14
N ASN A 2 70.40 -21.90 -14.70
CA ASN A 2 69.15 -21.73 -13.96
C ASN A 2 68.56 -23.11 -13.65
N ALA A 3 68.19 -23.29 -12.39
CA ALA A 3 67.96 -24.56 -11.73
C ALA A 3 66.66 -25.26 -12.16
N THR A 4 66.77 -26.55 -12.43
CA THR A 4 65.64 -27.48 -12.62
C THR A 4 65.33 -28.12 -11.27
N ALA A 5 64.20 -27.74 -10.65
CA ALA A 5 63.74 -28.33 -9.40
C ALA A 5 62.56 -29.29 -9.67
N VAL A 6 62.76 -30.53 -9.26
CA VAL A 6 61.82 -31.66 -9.30
C VAL A 6 60.75 -31.47 -8.22
N VAL A 7 59.47 -31.51 -8.58
CA VAL A 7 58.37 -31.65 -7.61
C VAL A 7 57.57 -32.90 -7.97
N ARG A 8 57.59 -33.87 -7.04
CA ARG A 8 56.86 -35.14 -7.10
C ARG A 8 55.39 -34.90 -6.73
N THR A 9 54.49 -35.50 -7.50
CA THR A 9 53.04 -35.52 -7.31
C THR A 9 52.63 -36.51 -6.22
N THR A 10 51.90 -36.05 -5.20
CA THR A 10 51.08 -36.88 -4.30
C THR A 10 49.60 -36.73 -4.68
N PRO A 11 48.80 -37.81 -4.69
CA PRO A 11 47.38 -37.74 -5.05
C PRO A 11 46.54 -37.20 -3.88
N ALA A 12 45.60 -36.31 -4.19
CA ALA A 12 44.66 -35.75 -3.23
C ALA A 12 43.59 -36.79 -2.84
N VAL A 13 43.41 -37.00 -1.54
CA VAL A 13 42.37 -37.83 -0.96
C VAL A 13 41.01 -37.13 -1.10
N GLN A 14 40.05 -37.82 -1.72
CA GLN A 14 38.71 -37.32 -2.01
C GLN A 14 37.79 -37.64 -0.81
N LEU A 15 37.35 -36.60 -0.08
CA LEU A 15 36.34 -36.72 0.98
C LEU A 15 34.93 -36.79 0.38
N PRO A 16 34.04 -37.66 0.89
CA PRO A 16 32.68 -37.79 0.37
C PRO A 16 31.80 -36.60 0.78
N LEU A 17 31.04 -36.08 -0.19
CA LEU A 17 30.00 -35.07 0.02
C LEU A 17 28.87 -35.64 0.89
N LEU A 18 28.77 -35.17 2.14
CA LEU A 18 27.60 -35.36 2.97
C LEU A 18 26.40 -34.61 2.36
N ARG A 19 25.45 -35.37 1.80
CA ARG A 19 24.11 -34.90 1.44
C ARG A 19 23.39 -34.44 2.71
N SER A 20 23.27 -33.13 2.88
CA SER A 20 22.33 -32.52 3.81
C SER A 20 20.98 -32.38 3.12
N GLN A 21 20.00 -33.17 3.59
CA GLN A 21 18.59 -33.02 3.26
C GLN A 21 18.06 -31.72 3.89
N ALA A 22 17.76 -30.72 3.07
CA ALA A 22 17.04 -29.52 3.49
C ALA A 22 16.18 -28.99 2.32
N THR A 23 15.38 -29.86 1.69
CA THR A 23 14.41 -29.51 0.65
C THR A 23 13.00 -29.81 1.15
N GLY A 24 12.43 -28.88 1.94
CA GLY A 24 11.06 -29.00 2.44
C GLY A 24 10.44 -27.66 2.84
N ASN A 25 11.21 -26.75 3.44
CA ASN A 25 10.66 -25.50 4.00
C ASN A 25 10.74 -24.25 3.10
N ARG A 26 11.55 -24.25 2.02
CA ARG A 26 11.66 -23.06 1.14
C ARG A 26 10.54 -22.97 0.10
N CYS A 27 9.98 -24.10 -0.34
CA CYS A 27 8.91 -24.11 -1.35
C CYS A 27 7.55 -23.70 -0.76
N ALA A 28 7.26 -24.06 0.49
CA ALA A 28 6.01 -23.67 1.17
C ALA A 28 5.98 -22.18 1.50
N ALA A 29 7.08 -21.61 2.02
CA ALA A 29 7.15 -20.17 2.30
C ALA A 29 7.05 -19.29 1.04
N ALA A 30 7.58 -19.76 -0.10
CA ALA A 30 7.44 -19.07 -1.38
C ALA A 30 6.02 -19.16 -1.96
N ALA A 31 5.33 -20.30 -1.81
CA ALA A 31 3.95 -20.48 -2.25
C ALA A 31 2.93 -19.71 -1.39
N PHE A 32 3.19 -19.55 -0.08
CA PHE A 32 2.37 -18.70 0.79
C PHE A 32 2.50 -17.20 0.46
N ALA A 33 3.68 -16.76 0.04
CA ALA A 33 3.95 -15.36 -0.33
C ALA A 33 3.28 -14.93 -1.64
N GLU A 34 2.84 -15.86 -2.50
CA GLU A 34 2.14 -15.51 -3.75
C GLU A 34 0.68 -15.07 -3.51
N ASN A 35 0.05 -15.52 -2.42
CA ASN A 35 -1.36 -15.22 -2.13
C ASN A 35 -1.59 -13.83 -1.53
N PHE A 36 -0.61 -13.25 -0.85
CA PHE A 36 -0.75 -11.95 -0.18
C PHE A 36 -0.05 -10.84 -0.94
N ALA A 37 -0.73 -9.71 -1.13
CA ALA A 37 -0.11 -8.51 -1.68
C ALA A 37 0.55 -7.65 -0.60
N ILE A 38 0.05 -7.72 0.64
CA ILE A 38 0.63 -7.07 1.81
C ILE A 38 0.68 -8.09 2.94
N GLU A 39 1.83 -8.26 3.57
CA GLU A 39 1.99 -9.08 4.76
C GLU A 39 2.97 -8.40 5.71
N CYS A 40 2.59 -8.26 6.98
CA CYS A 40 3.52 -7.85 8.02
C CYS A 40 3.36 -8.69 9.28
N ARG A 41 4.46 -8.89 10.01
CA ARG A 41 4.48 -9.66 11.25
C ARG A 41 5.31 -8.92 12.28
N ASN A 42 4.71 -8.64 13.44
CA ASN A 42 5.32 -7.91 14.56
C ASN A 42 5.97 -6.58 14.13
N LEU A 43 5.34 -5.87 13.21
CA LEU A 43 5.86 -4.63 12.66
C LEU A 43 5.83 -3.53 13.72
N SER A 44 6.99 -2.95 13.98
CA SER A 44 7.17 -1.90 14.98
C SER A 44 7.83 -0.67 14.38
N TYR A 45 7.47 0.51 14.89
CA TYR A 45 8.05 1.78 14.48
C TYR A 45 8.05 2.77 15.64
N SER A 46 9.18 3.46 15.82
CA SER A 46 9.34 4.47 16.86
C SER A 46 10.07 5.68 16.32
N VAL A 47 9.68 6.87 16.79
CA VAL A 47 10.29 8.14 16.42
C VAL A 47 11.14 8.65 17.58
N LYS A 48 12.33 9.17 17.29
CA LYS A 48 13.15 9.86 18.27
C LYS A 48 12.72 11.33 18.34
N THR A 49 12.27 11.78 19.51
CA THR A 49 11.90 13.18 19.73
C THR A 49 13.15 14.07 19.79
N ARG A 50 12.96 15.40 19.66
CA ARG A 50 14.05 16.38 19.82
C ARG A 50 14.75 16.28 21.18
N GLN A 51 14.04 15.83 22.21
CA GLN A 51 14.57 15.62 23.56
C GLN A 51 15.26 14.26 23.74
N GLY A 52 15.44 13.49 22.66
CA GLY A 52 16.10 12.19 22.67
C GLY A 52 15.24 11.02 23.16
N ARG A 53 13.98 11.27 23.55
CA ARG A 53 13.03 10.21 23.95
C ARG A 53 12.60 9.39 22.74
N ILE A 54 12.48 8.07 22.91
CA ILE A 54 11.94 7.17 21.90
C ILE A 54 10.43 7.09 22.13
N LEU A 55 9.65 7.54 21.14
CA LEU A 55 8.20 7.47 21.16
C LEU A 55 7.73 6.34 20.24
N PRO A 56 7.17 5.23 20.78
CA PRO A 56 6.59 4.18 19.96
C PRO A 56 5.32 4.68 19.27
N ILE A 57 5.22 4.46 17.96
CA ILE A 57 4.04 4.79 17.15
C ILE A 57 3.31 3.53 16.70
N LEU A 58 4.06 2.47 16.39
CA LEU A 58 3.51 1.15 16.04
C LEU A 58 4.17 0.08 16.91
N ASN A 59 3.35 -0.83 17.39
CA ASN A 59 3.68 -1.85 18.38
C ASN A 59 3.17 -3.21 17.89
N ASP A 60 4.07 -4.06 17.40
CA ASP A 60 3.75 -5.45 17.04
C ASP A 60 2.60 -5.64 16.03
N CYS A 61 2.43 -4.73 15.07
CA CYS A 61 1.37 -4.84 14.07
C CYS A 61 1.57 -6.06 13.17
N SER A 62 0.56 -6.93 13.10
CA SER A 62 0.56 -8.10 12.23
C SER A 62 -0.74 -8.15 11.43
N LEU A 63 -0.63 -8.25 10.09
CA LEU A 63 -1.78 -8.36 9.19
C LEU A 63 -1.38 -8.99 7.86
N SER A 64 -2.36 -9.44 7.11
CA SER A 64 -2.17 -10.00 5.77
C SER A 64 -3.32 -9.66 4.84
N ILE A 65 -3.04 -9.10 3.66
CA ILE A 65 -4.05 -8.69 2.68
C ILE A 65 -3.87 -9.51 1.40
N PRO A 66 -4.88 -10.31 1.00
CA PRO A 66 -4.82 -11.10 -0.23
C PRO A 66 -4.62 -10.23 -1.48
N ALA A 67 -3.99 -10.83 -2.50
CA ALA A 67 -3.82 -10.19 -3.79
C ALA A 67 -5.18 -9.95 -4.48
N GLY A 68 -5.35 -8.78 -5.10
CA GLY A 68 -6.57 -8.43 -5.82
C GLY A 68 -7.73 -7.92 -4.95
N GLN A 69 -7.53 -7.76 -3.63
CA GLN A 69 -8.59 -7.27 -2.73
C GLN A 69 -8.47 -5.78 -2.40
N PHE A 70 -9.61 -5.18 -2.09
CA PHE A 70 -9.75 -3.83 -1.60
C PHE A 70 -10.06 -3.84 -0.11
N TRP A 71 -9.08 -3.45 0.70
CA TRP A 71 -9.19 -3.46 2.16
C TRP A 71 -9.15 -2.06 2.74
N MET A 72 -9.80 -1.89 3.88
CA MET A 72 -9.74 -0.65 4.66
C MET A 72 -8.89 -0.79 5.91
N LEU A 73 -8.24 0.30 6.31
CA LEU A 73 -7.57 0.46 7.58
C LEU A 73 -8.25 1.55 8.40
N LEU A 74 -8.95 1.12 9.46
CA LEU A 74 -9.77 1.93 10.35
C LEU A 74 -9.12 2.08 11.71
N GLY A 75 -9.61 3.04 12.48
CA GLY A 75 -9.17 3.27 13.85
C GLY A 75 -9.26 4.75 14.26
N PRO A 76 -9.10 5.07 15.55
CA PRO A 76 -9.14 6.45 16.05
C PRO A 76 -8.07 7.35 15.41
N ASN A 77 -8.27 8.66 15.51
CA ASN A 77 -7.25 9.63 15.10
C ASN A 77 -6.01 9.51 15.99
N GLY A 78 -4.82 9.56 15.37
CA GLY A 78 -3.56 9.43 16.10
C GLY A 78 -3.10 8.00 16.41
N CYS A 79 -3.88 6.95 16.11
CA CYS A 79 -3.48 5.56 16.39
C CYS A 79 -2.37 5.00 15.48
N GLY A 80 -1.87 5.78 14.52
CA GLY A 80 -0.73 5.41 13.68
C GLY A 80 -1.06 4.93 12.26
N LYS A 81 -2.32 5.00 11.79
CA LYS A 81 -2.74 4.53 10.44
C LYS A 81 -1.90 5.10 9.29
N SER A 82 -1.77 6.41 9.19
CA SER A 82 -0.96 7.04 8.12
C SER A 82 0.53 6.74 8.26
N THR A 83 1.04 6.56 9.48
CA THR A 83 2.42 6.10 9.71
C THR A 83 2.61 4.67 9.20
N PHE A 84 1.66 3.79 9.50
CA PHE A 84 1.63 2.42 9.03
C PHE A 84 1.60 2.37 7.49
N LEU A 85 0.70 3.14 6.87
CA LEU A 85 0.61 3.24 5.41
C LEU A 85 1.91 3.75 4.77
N LYS A 86 2.57 4.76 5.37
CA LYS A 86 3.87 5.27 4.91
C LYS A 86 4.97 4.20 4.97
N ILE A 87 4.96 3.33 5.98
CA ILE A 87 5.88 2.19 6.05
C ILE A 87 5.58 1.19 4.93
N LEU A 88 4.29 0.86 4.71
CA LEU A 88 3.88 0.02 3.59
C LEU A 88 4.29 0.61 2.24
N GLY A 89 4.29 1.93 2.10
CA GLY A 89 4.75 2.68 0.93
C GLY A 89 6.28 2.78 0.80
N GLY A 90 7.02 2.44 1.86
CA GLY A 90 8.48 2.60 1.94
C GLY A 90 8.95 4.04 2.06
N LEU A 91 8.06 4.94 2.48
CA LEU A 91 8.41 6.31 2.85
C LEU A 91 9.06 6.35 4.25
N LEU A 92 8.81 5.32 5.06
CA LEU A 92 9.43 5.10 6.37
C LEU A 92 9.94 3.67 6.47
N ASN A 93 11.04 3.47 7.19
CA ASN A 93 11.57 2.14 7.50
C ASN A 93 11.08 1.70 8.88
N PRO A 94 10.57 0.46 9.03
CA PRO A 94 10.19 -0.05 10.33
C PRO A 94 11.41 -0.20 11.23
N THR A 95 11.22 -0.05 12.54
CA THR A 95 12.30 -0.29 13.54
C THR A 95 12.43 -1.77 13.90
N GLY A 96 11.41 -2.59 13.58
CA GLY A 96 11.44 -4.03 13.77
C GLY A 96 10.28 -4.74 13.05
N GLY A 97 10.36 -6.08 13.04
CA GLY A 97 9.36 -6.94 12.42
C GLY A 97 9.67 -7.31 10.97
N TYR A 98 8.73 -8.04 10.36
CA TYR A 98 8.75 -8.47 8.96
C TYR A 98 7.76 -7.66 8.14
N LEU A 99 8.17 -7.26 6.94
CA LEU A 99 7.33 -6.56 5.98
C LEU A 99 7.53 -7.08 4.57
N HIS A 100 6.44 -7.51 3.95
CA HIS A 100 6.34 -7.82 2.53
C HIS A 100 5.22 -7.00 1.89
N VAL A 101 5.54 -6.31 0.81
CA VAL A 101 4.57 -5.58 -0.02
C VAL A 101 4.92 -5.84 -1.48
N LYS A 102 3.96 -6.31 -2.28
CA LYS A 102 4.16 -6.52 -3.72
C LYS A 102 4.53 -5.21 -4.40
N LYS A 103 5.45 -5.29 -5.35
CA LYS A 103 5.96 -4.16 -6.14
C LYS A 103 5.50 -4.29 -7.61
N PRO A 104 5.32 -3.18 -8.35
CA PRO A 104 5.42 -1.79 -7.90
C PRO A 104 4.29 -1.40 -6.93
N ARG A 105 4.53 -0.41 -6.07
CA ARG A 105 3.53 0.13 -5.14
C ARG A 105 3.41 1.63 -5.36
N SER A 106 2.19 2.15 -5.32
CA SER A 106 1.91 3.58 -5.46
C SER A 106 1.19 4.08 -4.21
N PHE A 107 1.43 5.35 -3.88
CA PHE A 107 0.87 6.01 -2.71
C PHE A 107 0.09 7.24 -3.16
N VAL A 108 -1.17 7.33 -2.77
CA VAL A 108 -2.02 8.51 -2.98
C VAL A 108 -2.26 9.14 -1.62
N PHE A 109 -1.87 10.40 -1.49
CA PHE A 109 -1.99 11.16 -0.26
C PHE A 109 -3.41 11.73 -0.07
N GLN A 110 -3.66 12.20 1.14
CA GLN A 110 -4.94 12.77 1.57
C GLN A 110 -5.33 14.04 0.82
N ASN A 111 -4.37 14.96 0.60
CA ASN A 111 -4.67 16.24 -0.02
C ASN A 111 -4.41 16.21 -1.54
N PRO A 112 -5.46 16.33 -2.38
CA PRO A 112 -5.29 16.38 -3.83
C PRO A 112 -4.51 17.60 -4.33
N ASP A 113 -4.66 18.76 -3.68
CA ASP A 113 -4.01 20.01 -4.10
C ASP A 113 -2.48 19.97 -3.99
N HIS A 114 -1.96 19.07 -3.15
CA HIS A 114 -0.52 18.90 -2.97
C HIS A 114 0.07 17.84 -3.90
N GLN A 115 -0.76 17.13 -4.68
CA GLN A 115 -0.32 16.00 -5.52
C GLN A 115 -0.32 16.33 -7.00
N VAL A 116 -1.30 17.12 -7.46
CA VAL A 116 -1.41 17.48 -8.86
C VAL A 116 -0.60 18.76 -9.11
N VAL A 117 0.49 18.64 -9.85
CA VAL A 117 1.54 19.67 -9.99
C VAL A 117 1.77 20.12 -11.42
N MET A 118 1.26 19.37 -12.41
CA MET A 118 1.44 19.70 -13.82
C MET A 118 0.37 20.65 -14.36
N PRO A 119 0.65 21.34 -15.49
CA PRO A 119 -0.31 22.29 -16.07
C PRO A 119 -1.63 21.64 -16.50
N THR A 120 -1.58 20.46 -17.12
CA THR A 120 -2.74 19.73 -17.66
C THR A 120 -2.89 18.36 -17.02
N VAL A 121 -4.11 17.82 -17.06
CA VAL A 121 -4.45 16.49 -16.53
C VAL A 121 -3.59 15.39 -17.16
N GLU A 122 -3.45 15.40 -18.48
CA GLU A 122 -2.60 14.45 -19.20
C GLU A 122 -1.15 14.51 -18.72
N ALA A 123 -0.58 15.71 -18.62
CA ALA A 123 0.80 15.90 -18.20
C ALA A 123 1.02 15.42 -16.75
N ASP A 124 0.04 15.62 -15.86
CA ASP A 124 0.13 15.18 -14.48
C ASP A 124 0.15 13.65 -14.35
N VAL A 125 -0.78 12.98 -15.03
CA VAL A 125 -0.83 11.50 -15.04
C VAL A 125 0.41 10.92 -15.72
N ALA A 126 0.93 11.56 -16.77
CA ALA A 126 2.15 11.14 -17.45
C ALA A 126 3.42 11.36 -16.62
N PHE A 127 3.41 12.27 -15.64
CA PHE A 127 4.62 12.67 -14.91
C PHE A 127 5.31 11.49 -14.21
N GLY A 128 4.54 10.65 -13.51
CA GLY A 128 5.05 9.47 -12.82
C GLY A 128 5.66 8.42 -13.74
N LEU A 129 5.34 8.46 -15.04
CA LEU A 129 5.84 7.53 -16.05
C LEU A 129 7.25 7.86 -16.54
N GLY A 130 7.72 9.09 -16.38
CA GLY A 130 9.03 9.54 -16.87
C GLY A 130 10.23 8.78 -16.26
N LYS A 131 10.02 8.06 -15.16
CA LYS A 131 11.04 7.20 -14.53
C LYS A 131 11.21 5.84 -15.22
N PHE A 132 10.31 5.47 -16.14
CA PHE A 132 10.38 4.21 -16.88
C PHE A 132 10.94 4.43 -18.29
N ASN A 133 11.67 3.45 -18.80
CA ASN A 133 12.17 3.45 -20.18
C ASN A 133 11.10 2.88 -21.11
N ILE A 134 10.07 3.68 -21.40
CA ILE A 134 8.91 3.31 -22.23
C ILE A 134 8.69 4.29 -23.38
N THR A 135 7.97 3.85 -24.42
CA THR A 135 7.69 4.66 -25.61
C THR A 135 6.60 5.70 -25.35
N ASN A 136 6.56 6.76 -26.17
CA ASN A 136 5.48 7.76 -26.11
C ASN A 136 4.11 7.13 -26.35
N ASP A 137 3.99 6.20 -27.30
CA ASP A 137 2.73 5.50 -27.56
C ASP A 137 2.25 4.71 -26.32
N GLU A 138 3.19 4.11 -25.59
CA GLU A 138 2.89 3.43 -24.33
C GLU A 138 2.48 4.40 -23.22
N ILE A 139 3.13 5.56 -23.11
CA ILE A 139 2.74 6.64 -22.18
C ILE A 139 1.30 7.07 -22.48
N THR A 140 1.01 7.45 -23.73
CA THR A 140 -0.33 7.88 -24.16
C THR A 140 -1.37 6.79 -23.90
N SER A 141 -1.06 5.52 -24.19
CA SER A 141 -1.97 4.40 -23.91
C SER A 141 -2.25 4.23 -22.41
N ARG A 142 -1.23 4.32 -21.56
CA ARG A 142 -1.36 4.17 -20.10
C ARG A 142 -2.14 5.34 -19.49
N VAL A 143 -1.84 6.57 -19.91
CA VAL A 143 -2.54 7.77 -19.46
C VAL A 143 -4.02 7.71 -19.83
N ALA A 144 -4.33 7.40 -21.09
CA ALA A 144 -5.70 7.25 -21.57
C ALA A 144 -6.49 6.21 -20.75
N LYS A 145 -5.92 5.01 -20.55
CA LYS A 145 -6.55 3.94 -19.76
C LYS A 145 -6.75 4.32 -18.31
N ALA A 146 -5.78 4.98 -17.69
CA ALA A 146 -5.86 5.38 -16.30
C ALA A 146 -6.92 6.47 -16.09
N LEU A 147 -7.01 7.45 -17.00
CA LEU A 147 -8.02 8.49 -16.96
C LEU A 147 -9.43 7.95 -17.24
N ASP A 148 -9.58 7.02 -18.18
CA ASP A 148 -10.85 6.34 -18.45
C ASP A 148 -11.34 5.57 -17.21
N ALA A 149 -10.45 4.82 -16.55
CA ALA A 149 -10.77 4.06 -15.33
C ALA A 149 -11.31 4.91 -14.17
N VAL A 150 -10.99 6.21 -14.15
CA VAL A 150 -11.48 7.15 -13.13
C VAL A 150 -12.52 8.14 -13.66
N GLY A 151 -12.97 7.99 -14.91
CA GLY A 151 -13.96 8.87 -15.54
C GLY A 151 -13.44 10.30 -15.80
N MET A 152 -12.14 10.45 -16.09
CA MET A 152 -11.48 11.73 -16.34
C MET A 152 -10.92 11.86 -17.77
N TYR A 153 -11.22 10.93 -18.68
CA TYR A 153 -10.68 10.93 -20.05
C TYR A 153 -10.99 12.22 -20.82
N GLU A 154 -12.23 12.71 -20.74
CA GLU A 154 -12.67 13.94 -21.42
C GLU A 154 -11.98 15.21 -20.91
N TYR A 155 -11.27 15.12 -19.77
CA TYR A 155 -10.60 16.23 -19.12
C TYR A 155 -9.10 16.28 -19.45
N LEU A 156 -8.56 15.44 -20.34
CA LEU A 156 -7.11 15.28 -20.48
C LEU A 156 -6.35 16.60 -20.75
N GLN A 157 -6.94 17.50 -21.56
CA GLN A 157 -6.35 18.80 -21.91
C GLN A 157 -6.73 19.93 -20.93
N ARG A 158 -7.56 19.63 -19.94
CA ARG A 158 -8.04 20.65 -19.00
C ARG A 158 -6.91 21.09 -18.07
N PRO A 159 -6.80 22.39 -17.76
CA PRO A 159 -5.85 22.85 -16.75
C PRO A 159 -6.22 22.33 -15.37
N VAL A 160 -5.25 21.74 -14.67
CA VAL A 160 -5.43 21.10 -13.35
C VAL A 160 -6.06 22.05 -12.33
N GLN A 161 -5.68 23.33 -12.37
CA GLN A 161 -6.15 24.34 -11.42
C GLN A 161 -7.67 24.59 -11.51
N THR A 162 -8.31 24.20 -12.61
CA THR A 162 -9.75 24.37 -12.85
C THR A 162 -10.60 23.18 -12.41
N LEU A 163 -9.97 22.15 -11.85
CA LEU A 163 -10.63 20.95 -11.37
C LEU A 163 -11.18 21.13 -9.96
N SER A 164 -12.31 20.47 -9.66
CA SER A 164 -12.79 20.31 -8.29
C SER A 164 -11.82 19.45 -7.45
N GLY A 165 -11.99 19.46 -6.12
CA GLY A 165 -11.22 18.58 -5.23
C GLY A 165 -11.36 17.10 -5.60
N GLY A 166 -12.59 16.63 -5.85
CA GLY A 166 -12.85 15.25 -6.25
C GLY A 166 -12.22 14.89 -7.59
N GLN A 167 -12.26 15.81 -8.56
CA GLN A 167 -11.59 15.63 -9.85
C GLN A 167 -10.06 15.54 -9.69
N LYS A 168 -9.44 16.42 -8.90
CA LYS A 168 -7.99 16.35 -8.61
C LYS A 168 -7.63 15.03 -7.94
N GLN A 169 -8.47 14.54 -7.01
CA GLN A 169 -8.25 13.25 -6.36
C GLN A 169 -8.28 12.09 -7.37
N ARG A 170 -9.23 12.10 -8.31
CA ARG A 170 -9.30 11.11 -9.40
C ARG A 170 -8.07 11.17 -10.30
N VAL A 171 -7.56 12.37 -10.60
CA VAL A 171 -6.32 12.54 -11.36
C VAL A 171 -5.11 11.96 -10.62
N ALA A 172 -4.99 12.20 -9.30
CA ALA A 172 -3.92 11.61 -8.49
C ALA A 172 -3.99 10.07 -8.48
N ILE A 173 -5.20 9.50 -8.40
CA ILE A 173 -5.42 8.06 -8.53
C ILE A 173 -5.01 7.58 -9.93
N ALA A 174 -5.41 8.27 -11.00
CA ALA A 174 -5.01 7.92 -12.36
C ALA A 174 -3.48 7.90 -12.54
N GLY A 175 -2.76 8.88 -11.97
CA GLY A 175 -1.30 8.89 -11.95
C GLY A 175 -0.72 7.62 -11.33
N ALA A 176 -1.21 7.24 -10.15
CA ALA A 176 -0.79 6.01 -9.46
C ALA A 176 -1.07 4.73 -10.26
N LEU A 177 -2.16 4.72 -11.04
CA LEU A 177 -2.57 3.58 -11.87
C LEU A 177 -1.80 3.47 -13.18
N ALA A 178 -1.45 4.61 -13.80
CA ALA A 178 -0.63 4.64 -15.01
C ALA A 178 0.71 3.91 -14.81
N GLU A 179 1.27 3.99 -13.60
CA GLU A 179 2.49 3.28 -13.19
C GLU A 179 2.36 1.74 -13.14
N ALA A 180 1.16 1.18 -13.36
CA ALA A 180 0.87 -0.26 -13.31
C ALA A 180 1.25 -0.91 -11.96
N CYS A 181 0.87 -0.25 -10.87
CA CYS A 181 1.13 -0.75 -9.51
C CYS A 181 0.39 -2.06 -9.21
N LYS A 182 1.00 -2.88 -8.35
CA LYS A 182 0.38 -4.09 -7.76
C LYS A 182 -0.29 -3.80 -6.43
N VAL A 183 0.15 -2.74 -5.75
CA VAL A 183 -0.40 -2.27 -4.49
C VAL A 183 -0.65 -0.78 -4.58
N LEU A 184 -1.89 -0.38 -4.33
CA LEU A 184 -2.33 1.00 -4.24
C LEU A 184 -2.61 1.36 -2.77
N LEU A 185 -1.83 2.28 -2.22
CA LEU A 185 -1.97 2.73 -0.84
C LEU A 185 -2.65 4.10 -0.84
N LEU A 186 -3.75 4.23 -0.11
CA LEU A 186 -4.65 5.36 -0.19
C LEU A 186 -4.82 5.96 1.21
N ASP A 187 -4.30 7.15 1.45
CA ASP A 187 -4.38 7.83 2.76
C ASP A 187 -5.55 8.81 2.75
N GLU A 188 -6.67 8.49 3.42
CA GLU A 188 -7.80 9.41 3.65
C GLU A 188 -8.34 10.13 2.39
N LEU A 189 -8.58 9.38 1.31
CA LEU A 189 -8.99 9.94 0.00
C LEU A 189 -10.24 10.83 0.01
N THR A 190 -11.12 10.63 0.98
CA THR A 190 -12.47 11.23 1.02
C THR A 190 -12.57 12.39 1.99
N SER A 191 -11.52 12.68 2.77
CA SER A 191 -11.59 13.64 3.88
C SER A 191 -11.87 15.09 3.45
N PHE A 192 -11.58 15.47 2.20
CA PHE A 192 -11.81 16.82 1.67
C PHE A 192 -12.93 16.91 0.63
N LEU A 193 -13.75 15.88 0.50
CA LEU A 193 -14.76 15.75 -0.55
C LEU A 193 -16.17 15.82 0.03
N ASP A 194 -17.12 16.33 -0.75
CA ASP A 194 -18.54 16.15 -0.48
C ASP A 194 -18.97 14.70 -0.73
N GLU A 195 -20.11 14.29 -0.18
CA GLU A 195 -20.60 12.90 -0.24
C GLU A 195 -20.69 12.35 -1.67
N ASN A 196 -21.09 13.16 -2.65
CA ASN A 196 -21.20 12.72 -4.04
C ASN A 196 -19.81 12.46 -4.64
N ASP A 197 -18.86 13.37 -4.40
CA ASP A 197 -17.48 13.22 -4.84
C ASP A 197 -16.79 12.03 -4.15
N GLN A 198 -17.08 11.77 -2.87
CA GLN A 198 -16.57 10.61 -2.12
C GLN A 198 -16.97 9.30 -2.79
N VAL A 199 -18.27 9.09 -2.99
CA VAL A 199 -18.80 7.87 -3.64
C VAL A 199 -18.21 7.71 -5.04
N GLY A 200 -18.10 8.81 -5.79
CA GLY A 200 -17.49 8.82 -7.11
C GLY A 200 -16.03 8.37 -7.12
N VAL A 201 -15.22 8.84 -6.16
CA VAL A 201 -13.81 8.44 -5.99
C VAL A 201 -13.68 6.97 -5.61
N ILE A 202 -14.50 6.49 -4.67
CA ILE A 202 -14.46 5.09 -4.25
C ILE A 202 -14.84 4.16 -5.41
N ARG A 203 -15.87 4.51 -6.18
CA ARG A 203 -16.28 3.76 -7.38
C ARG A 203 -15.19 3.75 -8.44
N ALA A 204 -14.47 4.85 -8.63
CA ALA A 204 -13.32 4.90 -9.54
C ALA A 204 -12.22 3.92 -9.11
N VAL A 205 -11.89 3.87 -7.81
CA VAL A 205 -10.94 2.88 -7.27
C VAL A 205 -11.43 1.46 -7.53
N LYS A 206 -12.68 1.12 -7.18
CA LYS A 206 -13.22 -0.24 -7.41
C LYS A 206 -13.23 -0.63 -8.89
N SER A 207 -13.64 0.29 -9.76
CA SER A 207 -13.66 0.06 -11.22
C SER A 207 -12.27 -0.22 -11.76
N CYS A 208 -11.26 0.47 -11.22
CA CYS A 208 -9.88 0.19 -11.55
C CYS A 208 -9.43 -1.19 -11.04
N LEU A 209 -9.72 -1.55 -9.79
CA LEU A 209 -9.33 -2.85 -9.23
C LEU A 209 -9.97 -4.00 -10.02
N ALA A 210 -11.21 -3.83 -10.48
CA ALA A 210 -11.88 -4.79 -11.36
C ALA A 210 -11.20 -4.92 -12.73
N SER A 211 -10.72 -3.80 -13.29
CA SER A 211 -10.11 -3.76 -14.62
C SER A 211 -8.64 -4.19 -14.63
N SER A 212 -7.94 -4.01 -13.51
CA SER A 212 -6.52 -4.32 -13.36
C SER A 212 -6.35 -5.68 -12.68
N LYS A 213 -6.03 -6.71 -13.47
CA LYS A 213 -5.84 -8.08 -12.97
C LYS A 213 -4.81 -8.10 -11.83
N GLY A 214 -5.30 -8.25 -10.60
CA GLY A 214 -4.50 -8.51 -9.40
C GLY A 214 -3.92 -7.27 -8.71
N THR A 215 -4.43 -6.06 -8.94
CA THR A 215 -4.09 -4.90 -8.10
C THR A 215 -4.79 -5.02 -6.75
N THR A 216 -4.05 -4.85 -5.66
CA THR A 216 -4.60 -4.74 -4.30
C THR A 216 -4.63 -3.28 -3.89
N ALA A 217 -5.66 -2.86 -3.16
CA ALA A 217 -5.70 -1.55 -2.55
C ALA A 217 -5.88 -1.63 -1.03
N LEU A 218 -5.18 -0.75 -0.32
CA LEU A 218 -5.39 -0.51 1.11
C LEU A 218 -5.72 0.96 1.32
N TRP A 219 -6.89 1.22 1.90
CA TRP A 219 -7.40 2.56 2.12
C TRP A 219 -7.57 2.89 3.60
N VAL A 220 -6.85 3.91 4.05
CA VAL A 220 -6.98 4.48 5.39
C VAL A 220 -8.15 5.45 5.42
N THR A 221 -9.05 5.25 6.36
CA THR A 221 -10.16 6.18 6.65
C THR A 221 -10.60 5.99 8.10
N HIS A 222 -11.50 6.84 8.55
CA HIS A 222 -12.19 6.72 9.83
C HIS A 222 -13.72 6.69 9.67
N ARG A 223 -14.22 6.73 8.43
CA ARG A 223 -15.64 6.73 8.08
C ARG A 223 -16.10 5.27 7.96
N LEU A 224 -17.08 4.88 8.78
CA LEU A 224 -17.57 3.51 8.81
C LEU A 224 -18.53 3.21 7.66
N GLU A 225 -19.21 4.22 7.14
CA GLU A 225 -20.15 4.10 6.02
C GLU A 225 -19.43 3.59 4.75
N GLU A 226 -18.14 3.87 4.63
CA GLU A 226 -17.31 3.46 3.50
C GLU A 226 -16.98 1.95 3.51
N LEU A 227 -17.25 1.24 4.61
CA LEU A 227 -17.02 -0.21 4.75
C LEU A 227 -17.80 -1.05 3.73
N GLU A 228 -18.95 -0.55 3.26
CA GLU A 228 -19.76 -1.23 2.23
C GLU A 228 -18.98 -1.46 0.92
N TYR A 229 -17.92 -0.67 0.70
CA TYR A 229 -17.11 -0.74 -0.51
C TYR A 229 -15.93 -1.69 -0.40
N ALA A 230 -15.55 -2.18 0.79
CA ALA A 230 -14.37 -3.00 0.99
C ALA A 230 -14.67 -4.51 1.05
N ASP A 231 -13.70 -5.31 0.64
CA ASP A 231 -13.74 -6.78 0.78
C ASP A 231 -13.46 -7.21 2.23
N GLY A 232 -12.80 -6.34 3.01
CA GLY A 232 -12.46 -6.57 4.41
C GLY A 232 -11.83 -5.32 5.02
N ALA A 233 -11.68 -5.33 6.35
CA ALA A 233 -11.09 -4.21 7.06
C ALA A 233 -10.23 -4.64 8.24
N ILE A 234 -9.32 -3.74 8.59
CA ILE A 234 -8.42 -3.85 9.74
C ILE A 234 -8.74 -2.69 10.66
N TYR A 235 -8.96 -2.97 11.95
CA TYR A 235 -9.11 -1.97 12.98
C TYR A 235 -7.81 -1.84 13.80
N MET A 236 -7.30 -0.61 13.90
CA MET A 236 -6.10 -0.27 14.65
C MET A 236 -6.41 0.65 15.83
N GLU A 237 -5.73 0.39 16.94
CA GLU A 237 -5.80 1.19 18.17
C GLU A 237 -4.43 1.17 18.87
N ASP A 238 -4.01 2.31 19.42
CA ASP A 238 -2.73 2.46 20.15
C ASP A 238 -1.50 1.86 19.44
N GLY A 239 -1.45 2.02 18.12
CA GLY A 239 -0.38 1.51 17.29
C GLY A 239 -0.37 0.00 17.12
N ARG A 240 -1.48 -0.70 17.41
CA ARG A 240 -1.63 -2.15 17.28
C ARG A 240 -2.77 -2.48 16.31
N VAL A 241 -2.67 -3.62 15.64
CA VAL A 241 -3.81 -4.24 14.94
C VAL A 241 -4.64 -4.98 15.98
N VAL A 242 -5.89 -4.56 16.18
CA VAL A 242 -6.80 -5.15 17.17
C VAL A 242 -7.67 -6.23 16.54
N LEU A 243 -8.18 -5.94 15.34
CA LEU A 243 -9.09 -6.84 14.62
C LEU A 243 -8.83 -6.76 13.12
N GLN A 244 -8.88 -7.91 12.45
CA GLN A 244 -8.88 -8.02 11.00
C GLN A 244 -10.00 -8.97 10.60
N ALA A 245 -11.02 -8.49 9.89
CA ALA A 245 -12.21 -9.27 9.55
C ALA A 245 -12.92 -8.72 8.31
N ASP A 246 -14.04 -9.33 7.92
CA ASP A 246 -14.96 -8.78 6.93
C ASP A 246 -15.60 -7.47 7.44
N ALA A 247 -16.18 -6.69 6.53
CA ALA A 247 -16.77 -5.39 6.82
C ALA A 247 -17.86 -5.44 7.91
N SER A 248 -18.72 -6.47 7.91
CA SER A 248 -19.82 -6.58 8.87
C SER A 248 -19.31 -6.87 10.28
N THR A 249 -18.33 -7.75 10.41
CA THR A 249 -17.68 -8.05 11.70
C THR A 249 -16.97 -6.83 12.27
N ILE A 250 -16.27 -6.05 11.42
CA ILE A 250 -15.61 -4.81 11.85
C ILE A 250 -16.62 -3.76 12.29
N LEU A 251 -17.71 -3.57 11.54
CA LEU A 251 -18.75 -2.60 11.89
C LEU A 251 -19.35 -2.90 13.26
N ASN A 252 -19.78 -4.15 13.49
CA ASN A 252 -20.33 -4.60 14.78
C ASN A 252 -19.33 -4.39 15.93
N PHE A 253 -18.05 -4.66 15.69
CA PHE A 253 -17.00 -4.45 16.69
C PHE A 253 -16.86 -2.97 17.06
N VAL A 254 -16.82 -2.07 16.07
CA VAL A 254 -16.66 -0.63 16.32
C VAL A 254 -17.89 -0.05 17.00
N GLU A 255 -19.09 -0.44 16.59
CA GLU A 255 -20.35 0.00 17.22
C GLU A 255 -20.40 -0.43 18.70
N ALA A 256 -20.04 -1.68 19.00
CA ALA A 256 -20.00 -2.18 20.38
C ALA A 256 -18.98 -1.39 21.25
N GLN A 257 -17.80 -1.08 20.70
CA GLN A 257 -16.82 -0.24 21.38
C GLN A 257 -17.39 1.16 21.67
N GLN A 258 -17.99 1.81 20.68
CA GLN A 258 -18.58 3.14 20.85
C GLN A 258 -19.70 3.16 21.90
N SER A 259 -20.57 2.15 21.91
CA SER A 259 -21.61 2.01 22.95
C SER A 259 -21.00 1.90 24.35
N SER A 260 -19.94 1.10 24.51
CA SER A 260 -19.29 0.93 25.81
C SER A 260 -18.64 2.22 26.33
N TYR A 261 -18.06 3.03 25.43
CA TYR A 261 -17.52 4.35 25.79
C TYR A 261 -18.61 5.33 26.23
N ILE A 262 -19.76 5.34 25.53
CA ILE A 262 -20.88 6.21 25.88
C ILE A 262 -21.46 5.84 27.25
N GLU A 263 -21.56 4.55 27.56
CA GLU A 263 -22.01 4.08 28.88
C GLU A 263 -21.06 4.50 30.01
N GLN A 264 -19.74 4.43 29.78
CA GLN A 264 -18.73 4.84 30.77
C GLN A 264 -18.69 6.36 31.03
N ILE A 265 -19.05 7.18 30.04
CA ILE A 265 -19.11 8.65 30.21
C ILE A 265 -20.37 9.05 31.00
N ASN A 266 -21.45 8.26 30.86
CA ASN A 266 -22.74 8.54 31.49
C ASN A 266 -22.89 7.92 32.90
N SER A 267 -21.89 7.17 33.36
CA SER A 267 -21.80 6.58 34.71
C SER A 267 -20.92 7.39 35.65
#